data_AF-A0A973CGB9-F1
#
_entry.id   AF-A0A973CGB9-F1
#
_cell.length_a   1.000
_cell.length_b   1.000
_cell.length_c   1.000
_cell.angle_alpha   90.00
_cell.angle_beta   90.00
_cell.angle_gamma   90.00
#
_symmetry.space_group_name_H-M   'P 1'
#
loop_
_entity.id
_entity.type
_entity.pdbx_description
1 polymer ?
#
loop_
_entity_poly.entity_id
_entity_poly.type
_entity_poly.pdbx_seq_one_letter_code
_entity_poly.pdbx_strand_id
1 'polypeptide(L)' 'MLSNTAVEKIELNGINCIADLIQDTCEEYTNKPAYTCLGKTLTFKEIDQLSAAFASYLQNHTDLKPGDKI' A
#
# COMPACT_ATOMS: atom_id res chain seq x y z
N MET A 1 -9.16 6.76 36.20
CA MET A 1 -9.55 6.05 34.97
C MET A 1 -8.99 6.85 33.81
N LEU A 2 -8.11 6.24 33.00
CA LEU A 2 -7.43 6.92 31.91
C LEU A 2 -8.46 7.31 30.83
N SER A 3 -8.43 8.58 30.48
CA SER A 3 -9.18 9.21 29.40
C SER A 3 -8.95 8.46 28.09
N ASN A 4 -10.04 8.01 27.46
CA ASN A 4 -10.05 7.54 26.09
C ASN A 4 -9.71 8.74 25.18
N THR A 5 -8.42 8.89 24.88
CA THR A 5 -7.88 9.93 23.99
C THR A 5 -8.60 9.80 22.65
N ALA A 6 -9.29 10.87 22.25
CA ALA A 6 -9.91 10.97 20.95
C ALA A 6 -8.87 10.64 19.87
N VAL A 7 -9.14 9.62 19.07
CA VAL A 7 -8.38 9.37 17.85
C VAL A 7 -8.60 10.61 16.98
N GLU A 8 -7.56 11.42 16.77
CA GLU A 8 -7.62 12.56 15.88
C GLU A 8 -8.12 12.07 14.51
N LYS A 9 -9.24 12.63 14.08
CA LYS A 9 -9.92 12.21 12.86
C LYS A 9 -9.04 12.63 11.69
N ILE A 10 -8.41 11.65 11.03
CA ILE A 10 -7.61 11.89 9.83
C ILE A 10 -8.57 12.39 8.73
N GLU A 11 -8.40 13.64 8.31
CA GLU A 11 -9.12 14.17 7.15
C GLU A 11 -8.49 13.62 5.87
N LEU A 12 -9.23 12.77 5.19
CA LEU A 12 -8.72 11.98 4.06
C LEU A 12 -8.78 12.71 2.71
N ASN A 13 -9.16 14.00 2.65
CA ASN A 13 -9.11 14.86 1.44
C ASN A 13 -9.46 14.18 0.09
N GLY A 14 -10.49 13.32 0.06
CA GLY A 14 -10.93 12.61 -1.17
C GLY A 14 -10.39 11.19 -1.36
N ILE A 15 -9.56 10.70 -0.44
CA ILE A 15 -9.07 9.32 -0.38
C ILE A 15 -10.17 8.43 0.22
N ASN A 16 -10.61 7.41 -0.52
CA ASN A 16 -11.72 6.53 -0.09
C ASN A 16 -11.23 5.32 0.68
N CYS A 17 -10.00 4.88 0.40
CA CYS A 17 -9.39 3.76 1.11
C CYS A 17 -7.85 3.86 1.18
N ILE A 18 -7.24 3.00 1.99
CA ILE A 18 -5.78 2.93 2.14
C ILE A 18 -5.10 2.64 0.80
N ALA A 19 -5.73 1.87 -0.09
CA ALA A 19 -5.15 1.58 -1.40
C ALA A 19 -5.02 2.86 -2.25
N ASP A 20 -6.02 3.75 -2.21
CA ASP A 20 -5.97 5.04 -2.91
C ASP A 20 -4.80 5.89 -2.38
N LEU A 21 -4.65 5.99 -1.05
CA LEU A 21 -3.54 6.72 -0.43
C LEU A 21 -2.19 6.16 -0.87
N ILE A 22 -2.04 4.84 -0.90
CA ILE A 22 -0.80 4.19 -1.32
C ILE A 22 -0.52 4.51 -2.80
N GLN A 23 -1.53 4.41 -3.67
CA GLN A 23 -1.39 4.73 -5.08
C GLN A 23 -0.90 6.18 -5.28
N ASP A 24 -1.55 7.14 -4.62
CA ASP A 24 -1.19 8.56 -4.70
C ASP A 24 0.26 8.79 -4.24
N THR A 25 0.68 8.15 -3.14
CA THR A 25 2.06 8.26 -2.65
C THR A 25 3.08 7.63 -3.59
N CYS A 26 2.74 6.52 -4.26
CA CYS A 26 3.60 5.88 -5.25
C CYS A 26 3.82 6.79 -6.45
N GLU A 27 2.78 7.51 -6.89
CA GLU A 27 2.86 8.48 -7.98
C GLU A 27 3.69 9.70 -7.58
N GLU A 28 3.37 10.34 -6.46
CA GLU A 28 4.05 11.57 -5.99
C GLU A 28 5.54 11.34 -5.73
N TYR A 29 5.92 10.18 -5.20
CA TYR A 29 7.29 9.87 -4.79
C TYR A 29 7.98 8.80 -5.63
N THR A 30 7.50 8.56 -6.86
CA THR A 30 7.97 7.55 -7.83
C THR A 30 9.46 7.17 -7.70
N ASN A 31 10.38 8.14 -7.78
CA ASN A 31 11.83 7.90 -7.82
C ASN A 31 12.52 7.91 -6.43
N LYS A 32 11.80 8.16 -5.34
CA LYS A 32 12.35 8.17 -3.99
C LYS A 32 12.48 6.74 -3.44
N PRO A 33 13.46 6.47 -2.56
CA PRO A 33 13.55 5.19 -1.86
C PRO A 33 12.35 5.01 -0.93
N ALA A 34 11.67 3.87 -1.05
CA ALA A 34 10.47 3.52 -0.29
C ALA A 34 10.72 2.43 0.74
N TYR A 35 11.60 1.47 0.42
CA TYR A 35 11.92 0.35 1.30
C TYR A 35 13.40 -0.04 1.19
N THR A 36 14.05 -0.37 2.29
CA THR A 36 15.43 -0.87 2.29
C THR A 36 15.56 -2.06 3.23
N CYS A 37 16.08 -3.18 2.71
CA CYS A 37 16.32 -4.39 3.50
C CYS A 37 17.47 -5.19 2.87
N LEU A 38 18.33 -5.78 3.71
CA LEU A 38 19.46 -6.63 3.30
C LEU A 38 20.34 -6.03 2.18
N GLY A 39 20.62 -4.72 2.25
CA GLY A 39 21.45 -4.02 1.27
C GLY A 39 20.77 -3.73 -0.08
N LYS A 40 19.47 -4.03 -0.21
CA LYS A 40 18.66 -3.65 -1.37
C LYS A 40 17.72 -2.52 -0.99
N THR A 41 17.67 -1.49 -1.82
CA THR A 41 16.71 -0.38 -1.72
C THR A 41 15.76 -0.44 -2.90
N LEU A 42 14.46 -0.41 -2.62
CA LEU A 42 13.40 -0.30 -3.61
C LEU A 42 12.84 1.12 -3.58
N THR A 43 12.63 1.68 -4.76
CA THR A 43 11.90 2.93 -4.99
C THR A 43 10.39 2.71 -4.94
N PHE A 44 9.62 3.78 -4.77
CA PHE A 44 8.15 3.72 -4.84
C PHE A 44 7.66 3.10 -6.15
N LYS A 45 8.30 3.46 -7.27
CA LYS A 45 8.03 2.86 -8.58
C LYS A 45 8.23 1.34 -8.61
N GLU A 46 9.32 0.86 -8.04
CA GLU A 46 9.60 -0.58 -8.02
C GLU A 46 8.61 -1.33 -7.12
N ILE A 47 8.21 -0.74 -5.99
CA ILE A 47 7.19 -1.33 -5.12
C ILE A 47 5.84 -1.40 -5.85
N ASP A 48 5.43 -0.34 -6.54
CA ASP A 48 4.19 -0.30 -7.31
C ASP A 48 4.16 -1.39 -8.39
N GLN A 49 5.23 -1.51 -9.19
CA GLN A 49 5.36 -2.53 -10.22
C GLN A 49 5.32 -3.96 -9.65
N LEU A 50 6.03 -4.21 -8.55
CA LEU A 50 6.05 -5.52 -7.90
C LEU A 50 4.69 -5.87 -7.27
N SER A 51 4.02 -4.89 -6.66
CA SER A 51 2.68 -5.03 -6.10
C SER A 51 1.66 -5.39 -7.19
N ALA A 52 1.67 -4.68 -8.32
CA ALA A 52 0.80 -4.97 -9.46
C ALA A 52 1.05 -6.38 -10.04
N ALA A 53 2.33 -6.78 -10.15
CA ALA A 53 2.69 -8.12 -10.61
C ALA A 53 2.19 -9.20 -9.63
N PHE A 54 2.34 -8.98 -8.33
CA PHE A 54 1.83 -9.87 -7.29
C PHE A 54 0.30 -9.97 -7.34
N ALA A 55 -0.41 -8.85 -7.44
CA ALA A 55 -1.86 -8.82 -7.57
C ALA A 55 -2.35 -9.57 -8.82
N SER A 56 -1.65 -9.42 -9.95
CA SER A 56 -1.93 -10.17 -11.18
C SER A 56 -1.72 -11.68 -10.98
N TYR A 57 -0.66 -12.08 -10.26
CA TYR A 57 -0.41 -13.48 -9.96
C TYR A 57 -1.54 -14.09 -9.11
N LEU A 58 -1.97 -13.39 -8.06
CA LEU A 58 -3.08 -13.86 -7.22
C LEU A 58 -4.37 -14.04 -8.04
N GLN A 59 -4.67 -13.11 -8.95
CA GLN A 59 -5.90 -13.16 -9.75
C GLN A 59 -5.88 -14.23 -10.84
N ASN A 60 -4.72 -14.51 -11.45
CA ASN A 60 -4.64 -15.35 -12.65
C ASN A 60 -4.04 -16.75 -12.40
N HIS A 61 -3.30 -16.93 -11.31
CA HIS A 61 -2.54 -18.15 -11.05
C HIS A 61 -2.91 -18.83 -9.72
N THR A 62 -4.00 -18.38 -9.09
CA THR A 62 -4.54 -19.01 -7.88
C THR A 62 -6.06 -19.08 -7.96
N ASP A 63 -6.68 -19.90 -7.11
CA ASP A 63 -8.14 -20.00 -7.00
C ASP A 63 -8.73 -19.02 -5.94
N LEU A 64 -7.95 -18.01 -5.53
CA LEU A 64 -8.37 -17.04 -4.51
C LEU A 64 -9.53 -16.18 -5.00
N LYS A 65 -10.46 -15.91 -4.09
CA LYS A 65 -11.63 -15.07 -4.29
C LYS A 65 -11.59 -13.82 -3.42
N PRO A 66 -12.30 -12.75 -3.80
CA PRO A 66 -12.45 -11.58 -2.94
C PRO A 66 -12.95 -11.97 -1.53
N GLY A 67 -12.19 -11.59 -0.51
CA GLY A 67 -12.47 -11.93 0.90
C GLY A 67 -11.64 -13.10 1.46
N ASP A 68 -10.93 -13.84 0.60
CA ASP A 68 -9.98 -14.85 1.06
C ASP A 68 -8.77 -14.22 1.76
N LYS A 69 -8.20 -14.94 2.72
CA LYS A 69 -7.06 -14.48 3.53
C LYS A 69 -5.77 -15.05 2.96
N ILE A 70 -4.76 -14.19 2.83
CA ILE A 70 -3.41 -14.44 2.32
C ILE A 70 -2.37 -14.17 3.40
#